data_AF-A0A9P5NX33-F1
#
_entry.id   AF-A0A9P5NX33-F1
#
_cell.length_a   1.000
_cell.length_b   1.000
_cell.length_c   1.000
_cell.angle_alpha   90.00
_cell.angle_beta   90.00
_cell.angle_gamma   90.00
#
_symmetry.space_group_name_H-M   'P 1'
#
loop_
_entity.id
_entity.type
_entity.pdbx_description
1 polymer ?
#
loop_
_entity_poly.entity_id
_entity_poly.type
_entity_poly.pdbx_seq_one_letter_code
_entity_poly.pdbx_strand_id
1 'polypeptide(L)'
;MEPGHQPRLSSQIGLGMASKCDQRTGNALLRVRATDCGRYILNVIGFLEEYWTRIQHLDVDFSLTLRWPSIESLIWGLLQQPVKHMETFMFRIPIQRFEVVFGQWKDVVAPDGFKLFGNQAPALKTYIAPSTTMDSSSPNLWLTNIREFSAHGPLPVDQLLRACLRCHPSKSSA
;
A
#
# COMPACT_ATOMS: atom_id res chain seq x y z
N MET A 1 51.49 34.24 -7.01
CA MET A 1 50.73 33.41 -7.97
C MET A 1 50.31 32.16 -7.21
N GLU A 2 49.11 32.19 -6.66
CA GLU A 2 48.55 31.11 -5.85
C GLU A 2 47.59 30.25 -6.69
N PRO A 3 47.58 28.92 -6.53
CA PRO A 3 46.62 28.05 -7.20
C PRO A 3 45.30 27.99 -6.42
N GLY A 4 44.21 28.31 -7.11
CA GLY A 4 42.85 28.31 -6.57
C GLY A 4 42.35 26.93 -6.14
N HIS A 5 41.79 26.89 -4.94
CA HIS A 5 40.98 25.81 -4.40
C HIS A 5 39.70 25.61 -5.23
N GLN A 6 39.49 24.42 -5.78
CA GLN A 6 38.17 23.91 -6.16
C GLN A 6 37.69 22.89 -5.11
N PRO A 7 36.46 23.02 -4.59
CA PRO A 7 35.93 22.07 -3.62
C PRO A 7 35.50 20.76 -4.28
N ARG A 8 35.99 19.65 -3.71
CA ARG A 8 35.48 18.29 -3.94
C ARG A 8 34.03 18.20 -3.48
N LEU A 9 33.10 18.08 -4.42
CA LEU A 9 31.76 17.58 -4.12
C LEU A 9 31.80 16.04 -4.10
N SER A 10 32.05 15.51 -2.91
CA SER A 10 31.76 14.11 -2.59
C SER A 10 30.23 13.92 -2.55
N SER A 11 29.65 13.59 -3.69
CA SER A 11 28.28 13.05 -3.76
C SER A 11 28.35 11.53 -3.76
N GLN A 12 28.52 10.96 -2.56
CA GLN A 12 28.15 9.57 -2.30
C GLN A 12 26.64 9.54 -2.10
N ILE A 13 25.88 9.36 -3.18
CA ILE A 13 24.48 8.93 -3.09
C ILE A 13 24.50 7.40 -3.20
N GLY A 14 24.63 6.73 -2.06
CA GLY A 14 24.39 5.30 -1.93
C GLY A 14 22.89 5.02 -2.01
N LEU A 15 22.37 4.76 -3.22
CA LEU A 15 21.01 4.27 -3.43
C LEU A 15 21.02 2.74 -3.30
N GLY A 16 20.94 2.26 -2.07
CA GLY A 16 20.80 0.84 -1.76
C GLY A 16 19.36 0.38 -1.96
N MET A 17 19.12 -0.51 -2.93
CA MET A 17 18.06 -1.50 -2.79
C MET A 17 18.43 -2.41 -1.62
N ALA A 18 18.04 -2.03 -0.41
CA ALA A 18 18.05 -2.96 0.70
C ALA A 18 16.79 -3.83 0.61
N SER A 19 16.75 -4.74 -0.38
CA SER A 19 15.94 -5.94 -0.25
C SER A 19 16.60 -6.81 0.81
N LYS A 20 16.35 -6.51 2.09
CA LYS A 20 16.73 -7.41 3.18
C LYS A 20 15.75 -8.59 3.19
N CYS A 21 15.77 -9.38 2.13
CA CYS A 21 15.24 -10.73 2.13
C CYS A 21 16.23 -11.57 2.94
N ASP A 22 15.98 -11.73 4.24
CA ASP A 22 16.69 -12.71 5.05
C ASP A 22 16.42 -14.09 4.43
N GLN A 23 17.39 -14.58 3.64
CA GLN A 23 17.34 -15.91 3.06
C GLN A 23 17.61 -16.93 4.16
N ARG A 24 16.60 -17.21 4.98
CA ARG A 24 16.52 -18.43 5.79
C ARG A 24 15.23 -19.15 5.45
N THR A 25 15.38 -20.25 4.71
CA THR A 25 14.51 -21.46 4.67
C THR A 25 13.02 -21.28 5.00
N GLY A 26 12.16 -21.51 4.00
CA GLY A 26 10.80 -22.07 4.10
C GLY A 26 9.84 -21.47 5.15
N ASN A 27 8.75 -20.83 4.69
CA ASN A 27 7.64 -20.31 5.51
C ASN A 27 7.88 -19.05 6.37
N ALA A 28 9.03 -18.38 6.30
CA ALA A 28 9.16 -17.08 6.94
C ALA A 28 8.15 -16.07 6.35
N LEU A 29 7.50 -15.32 7.24
CA LEU A 29 6.66 -14.17 6.88
C LEU A 29 7.56 -12.99 6.46
N LEU A 30 7.12 -12.24 5.47
CA LEU A 30 7.94 -11.22 4.83
C LEU A 30 7.62 -9.82 5.32
N ARG A 31 8.68 -9.01 5.40
CA ARG A 31 8.62 -7.55 5.56
C ARG A 31 9.14 -6.90 4.30
N VAL A 32 8.26 -6.21 3.60
CA VAL A 32 8.53 -5.63 2.29
C VAL A 32 8.45 -4.12 2.40
N ARG A 33 9.54 -3.44 2.03
CA ARG A 33 9.58 -1.99 1.92
C ARG A 33 10.14 -1.59 0.56
N ALA A 34 9.39 -0.81 -0.21
CA ALA A 34 9.82 -0.32 -1.51
C ALA A 34 9.35 1.13 -1.72
N THR A 35 10.31 2.03 -1.92
CA THR A 35 10.09 3.45 -2.19
C THR A 35 10.55 3.78 -3.60
N ASP A 36 9.91 4.76 -4.24
CA ASP A 36 10.23 5.15 -5.62
C ASP A 36 10.22 3.97 -6.60
N CYS A 37 9.14 3.19 -6.54
CA CYS A 37 9.01 1.97 -7.33
C CYS A 37 8.91 2.21 -8.85
N GLY A 38 8.89 3.47 -9.33
CA GLY A 38 8.63 3.81 -10.73
C GLY A 38 9.56 3.12 -11.73
N ARG A 39 10.85 2.96 -11.38
CA ARG A 39 11.85 2.31 -12.25
C ARG A 39 11.76 0.78 -12.28
N TYR A 40 11.31 0.16 -11.20
CA TYR A 40 11.32 -1.30 -11.01
C TYR A 40 9.92 -1.86 -10.81
N ILE A 41 8.92 -1.14 -11.31
CA ILE A 41 7.53 -1.36 -10.95
C ILE A 41 7.04 -2.77 -11.26
N LEU A 42 7.45 -3.33 -12.41
CA LEU A 42 7.10 -4.69 -12.81
C LEU A 42 7.78 -5.75 -11.94
N ASN A 43 9.02 -5.50 -11.50
CA ASN A 43 9.72 -6.41 -10.60
C ASN A 43 9.08 -6.41 -9.21
N VAL A 44 8.68 -5.23 -8.73
CA VAL A 44 7.94 -5.11 -7.46
C VAL A 44 6.59 -5.82 -7.58
N ILE A 45 5.83 -5.60 -8.65
CA ILE A 45 4.54 -6.28 -8.87
C ILE A 45 4.73 -7.80 -8.91
N GLY A 46 5.67 -8.31 -9.72
CA GLY A 46 5.92 -9.75 -9.82
C GLY A 46 6.34 -10.36 -8.48
N PHE A 47 7.17 -9.65 -7.71
CA PHE A 47 7.51 -10.06 -6.35
C PHE A 47 6.28 -10.08 -5.43
N LEU A 48 5.44 -9.04 -5.48
CA LEU A 48 4.23 -8.99 -4.67
C LEU A 48 3.26 -10.11 -5.06
N GLU A 49 3.07 -10.40 -6.35
CA GLU A 49 2.23 -11.49 -6.83
C GLU A 49 2.72 -12.85 -6.34
N GLU A 50 4.03 -13.12 -6.43
CA GLU A 50 4.63 -14.39 -6.02
C GLU A 50 4.52 -14.62 -4.50
N TYR A 51 4.69 -13.56 -3.71
CA TYR A 51 4.82 -13.67 -2.26
C TYR A 51 3.64 -13.10 -1.46
N TRP A 52 2.57 -12.63 -2.11
CA TRP A 52 1.46 -11.87 -1.51
C TRP A 52 0.96 -12.46 -0.19
N THR A 53 0.66 -13.76 -0.21
CA THR A 53 0.08 -14.50 0.92
C THR A 53 1.01 -14.65 2.12
N ARG A 54 2.32 -14.41 1.94
CA ARG A 54 3.36 -14.52 2.95
C ARG A 54 3.79 -13.18 3.52
N ILE A 55 3.29 -12.07 2.98
CA ILE A 55 3.66 -10.73 3.45
C ILE A 55 2.91 -10.42 4.74
N GLN A 56 3.68 -10.13 5.79
CA GLN A 56 3.15 -9.68 7.08
C GLN A 56 3.18 -8.15 7.19
N HIS A 57 4.21 -7.52 6.64
CA HIS A 57 4.32 -6.06 6.63
C HIS A 57 4.64 -5.58 5.22
N LEU A 58 3.77 -4.73 4.69
CA LEU A 58 3.91 -4.10 3.38
C LEU A 58 4.00 -2.58 3.54
N ASP A 59 5.06 -1.97 3.01
CA ASP A 59 5.19 -0.52 2.83
C ASP A 59 5.70 -0.24 1.42
N VAL A 60 4.77 0.05 0.50
CA VAL A 60 5.08 0.27 -0.91
C VAL A 60 4.53 1.60 -1.37
N ASP A 61 5.37 2.34 -2.09
CA ASP A 61 5.04 3.65 -2.64
C ASP A 61 5.20 3.71 -4.16
N PHE A 62 4.05 3.75 -4.85
CA PHE A 62 3.91 3.97 -6.28
C PHE A 62 3.44 5.40 -6.61
N SER A 63 3.31 6.32 -5.65
CA SER A 63 2.68 7.64 -5.85
C SER A 63 3.30 8.49 -6.97
N LEU A 64 4.58 8.31 -7.25
CA LEU A 64 5.33 9.04 -8.28
C LEU A 64 5.43 8.31 -9.62
N THR A 65 4.73 7.18 -9.80
CA THR A 65 4.85 6.40 -11.04
C THR A 65 4.06 7.00 -12.21
N LEU A 66 4.77 7.34 -13.29
CA LEU A 66 4.14 7.73 -14.57
C LEU A 66 3.62 6.52 -15.37
N ARG A 67 3.97 5.29 -14.95
CA ARG A 67 3.59 4.05 -15.64
C ARG A 67 2.27 3.46 -15.16
N TRP A 68 1.53 4.17 -14.30
CA TRP A 68 0.29 3.70 -13.70
C TRP A 68 -0.72 3.12 -14.72
N PRO A 69 -1.03 3.79 -15.85
CA PRO A 69 -2.01 3.26 -16.81
C PRO A 69 -1.66 1.86 -17.34
N SER A 70 -0.39 1.49 -17.38
CA SER A 70 0.06 0.18 -17.88
C SER A 70 -0.02 -0.94 -16.84
N ILE A 71 -0.18 -0.61 -15.56
CA ILE A 71 -0.13 -1.56 -14.45
C ILE A 71 -1.39 -1.53 -13.57
N GLU A 72 -2.29 -0.57 -13.81
CA GLU A 72 -3.46 -0.31 -12.99
C GLU A 72 -4.29 -1.57 -12.74
N SER A 73 -4.56 -2.34 -13.81
CA SER A 73 -5.30 -3.60 -13.71
C SER A 73 -4.57 -4.66 -12.89
N LEU A 74 -3.24 -4.76 -13.01
CA LEU A 74 -2.42 -5.70 -12.23
C LEU A 74 -2.45 -5.35 -10.74
N ILE A 75 -2.29 -4.07 -10.41
CA ILE A 75 -2.35 -3.59 -9.03
C ILE A 75 -3.73 -3.84 -8.43
N TRP A 76 -4.81 -3.50 -9.13
CA TRP A 76 -6.15 -3.78 -8.63
C TRP A 76 -6.41 -5.28 -8.48
N GLY A 77 -5.95 -6.11 -9.42
CA GLY A 77 -6.03 -7.57 -9.31
C GLY A 77 -5.29 -8.11 -8.10
N LEU A 78 -4.07 -7.64 -7.85
CA LEU A 78 -3.26 -7.99 -6.68
C LEU A 78 -3.97 -7.60 -5.38
N LEU A 79 -4.47 -6.36 -5.30
CA LEU A 79 -5.12 -5.83 -4.10
C LEU A 79 -6.45 -6.53 -3.78
N GLN A 80 -7.09 -7.20 -4.74
CA GLN A 80 -8.27 -8.03 -4.48
C GLN A 80 -7.92 -9.38 -3.84
N GLN A 81 -6.67 -9.81 -3.88
CA GLN A 81 -6.30 -11.12 -3.35
C GLN A 81 -6.36 -11.14 -1.80
N PRO A 82 -6.91 -12.21 -1.20
CA PRO A 82 -7.05 -12.31 0.25
C PRO A 82 -5.69 -12.41 0.96
N VAL A 83 -5.58 -11.82 2.15
CA VAL A 83 -4.35 -11.78 2.94
C VAL A 83 -4.58 -12.32 4.35
N LYS A 84 -4.05 -13.51 4.65
CA LYS A 84 -4.25 -14.14 5.97
C LYS A 84 -3.32 -13.60 7.05
N HIS A 85 -2.09 -13.24 6.68
CA HIS A 85 -1.01 -12.96 7.61
C HIS A 85 -0.57 -11.49 7.64
N MET A 86 -1.17 -10.64 6.81
CA MET A 86 -0.79 -9.24 6.72
C MET A 86 -1.27 -8.47 7.96
N GLU A 87 -0.33 -7.91 8.70
CA GLU A 87 -0.58 -7.09 9.89
C GLU A 87 -0.48 -5.59 9.59
N THR A 88 0.43 -5.21 8.69
CA THR A 88 0.64 -3.82 8.28
C THR A 88 0.51 -3.70 6.77
N PHE A 89 -0.41 -2.86 6.33
CA PHE A 89 -0.60 -2.50 4.94
C PHE A 89 -0.42 -0.98 4.77
N MET A 90 0.71 -0.59 4.19
CA MET A 90 0.97 0.77 3.76
C MET A 90 1.17 0.77 2.25
N PHE A 91 0.23 1.35 1.52
CA PHE A 91 0.20 1.24 0.06
C PHE A 91 -0.22 2.57 -0.56
N ARG A 92 0.70 3.21 -1.27
CA ARG A 92 0.49 4.51 -1.87
C ARG A 92 0.48 4.36 -3.39
N ILE A 93 -0.57 4.86 -4.03
CA ILE A 93 -0.70 4.92 -5.49
C ILE A 93 -0.96 6.36 -5.92
N PRO A 94 -0.70 6.72 -7.19
CA PRO A 94 -0.97 8.06 -7.69
C PRO A 94 -2.43 8.46 -7.46
N ILE A 95 -2.69 9.72 -7.11
CA ILE A 95 -4.06 10.24 -6.94
C ILE A 95 -4.70 10.53 -8.30
N GLN A 96 -3.87 10.98 -9.26
CA GLN A 96 -4.29 11.28 -10.62
C GLN A 96 -3.34 10.63 -11.62
N ARG A 97 -3.89 10.26 -12.77
CA ARG A 97 -3.14 9.76 -13.93
C ARG A 97 -3.47 10.60 -15.15
N PHE A 98 -2.46 10.84 -15.99
CA PHE A 98 -2.68 11.52 -17.26
C PHE A 98 -3.12 10.50 -18.32
N GLU A 99 -4.31 10.70 -18.89
CA GLU A 99 -4.78 9.90 -20.03
C GLU A 99 -4.38 10.55 -21.34
N VAL A 100 -3.36 9.98 -21.98
CA VAL A 100 -2.84 10.46 -23.27
C VAL A 100 -3.92 10.48 -24.36
N VAL A 101 -4.82 9.49 -24.36
CA VAL A 101 -5.91 9.37 -25.35
C VAL A 101 -6.85 10.58 -25.34
N PHE A 102 -7.12 11.14 -24.17
CA PHE A 102 -8.06 12.25 -24.00
C PHE A 102 -7.39 13.58 -23.63
N GLY A 103 -6.07 13.57 -23.40
CA GLY A 103 -5.30 14.74 -23.00
C GLY A 103 -5.69 15.31 -21.64
N GLN A 104 -6.20 14.48 -20.73
CA GLN A 104 -6.79 14.94 -19.46
C GLN A 104 -6.23 14.18 -18.26
N TRP A 105 -6.15 14.85 -17.12
CA TRP A 105 -5.94 14.23 -15.82
C TRP A 105 -7.24 13.56 -15.38
N LYS A 106 -7.15 12.28 -15.00
CA LYS A 106 -8.23 11.53 -14.38
C LYS A 106 -7.81 11.06 -13.00
N ASP A 107 -8.76 11.04 -12.09
CA ASP A 107 -8.54 10.47 -10.77
C ASP A 107 -8.31 8.96 -10.89
N VAL A 108 -7.37 8.46 -10.12
CA VAL A 108 -7.14 7.02 -9.98
C VAL A 108 -8.19 6.50 -9.02
N VAL A 109 -9.14 5.74 -9.56
CA VAL A 109 -10.25 5.16 -8.81
C VAL A 109 -10.22 3.65 -8.94
N ALA A 110 -10.54 2.96 -7.84
CA ALA A 110 -10.74 1.52 -7.88
C ALA A 110 -11.91 1.18 -8.83
N PRO A 111 -11.85 0.03 -9.53
CA PRO A 111 -12.93 -0.38 -10.43
C PRO A 111 -14.21 -0.67 -9.65
N ASP A 112 -15.35 -0.59 -10.34
CA ASP A 112 -16.66 -0.87 -9.75
C ASP A 112 -16.72 -2.27 -9.12
N GLY A 113 -17.27 -2.35 -7.91
CA GLY A 113 -17.37 -3.61 -7.17
C GLY A 113 -16.04 -4.13 -6.60
N PHE A 114 -14.97 -3.34 -6.66
CA PHE A 114 -13.68 -3.69 -6.06
C PHE A 114 -13.80 -3.97 -4.55
N LYS A 115 -13.23 -5.10 -4.13
CA LYS A 115 -13.17 -5.50 -2.72
C LYS A 115 -11.71 -5.68 -2.31
N LEU A 116 -11.21 -4.75 -1.50
CA LEU A 116 -9.86 -4.84 -0.97
C LEU A 116 -9.69 -6.15 -0.18
N PHE A 117 -8.63 -6.89 -0.49
CA PHE A 117 -8.31 -8.21 0.04
C PHE A 117 -9.44 -9.24 -0.12
N GLY A 118 -10.37 -9.04 -1.06
CA GLY A 118 -11.56 -9.88 -1.19
C GLY A 118 -12.38 -9.91 0.12
N ASN A 119 -12.30 -8.84 0.92
CA ASN A 119 -12.85 -8.71 2.27
C ASN A 119 -12.28 -9.72 3.30
N GLN A 120 -11.08 -10.26 3.07
CA GLN A 120 -10.41 -11.23 3.95
C GLN A 120 -9.01 -10.74 4.34
N ALA A 121 -8.93 -10.02 5.47
CA ALA A 121 -7.66 -9.58 6.07
C ALA A 121 -7.62 -9.73 7.60
N PRO A 122 -7.85 -10.95 8.15
CA PRO A 122 -8.12 -11.15 9.57
C PRO A 122 -7.00 -10.68 10.52
N ALA A 123 -5.75 -10.69 10.08
CA ALA A 123 -4.60 -10.27 10.88
C ALA A 123 -4.29 -8.77 10.83
N LEU A 124 -5.02 -7.99 10.01
CA LEU A 124 -4.67 -6.60 9.73
C LEU A 124 -4.88 -5.71 10.95
N LYS A 125 -3.86 -4.95 11.31
CA LYS A 125 -3.84 -4.02 12.45
C LYS A 125 -3.56 -2.59 12.02
N THR A 126 -2.74 -2.39 10.99
CA THR A 126 -2.40 -1.06 10.46
C THR A 126 -2.79 -0.98 9.00
N TYR A 127 -3.61 0.00 8.67
CA TYR A 127 -4.05 0.31 7.31
C TYR A 127 -3.74 1.77 6.99
N ILE A 128 -2.79 1.99 6.08
CA ILE A 128 -2.37 3.31 5.61
C ILE A 128 -2.35 3.28 4.08
N ALA A 129 -3.50 3.53 3.48
CA ALA A 129 -3.62 3.55 2.03
C ALA A 129 -4.45 4.76 1.62
N PRO A 130 -3.80 5.93 1.50
CA PRO A 130 -4.51 7.20 1.33
C PRO A 130 -5.35 7.22 0.06
N SER A 131 -4.90 6.57 -1.01
CA SER A 131 -5.54 6.65 -2.32
C SER A 131 -6.52 5.50 -2.60
N THR A 132 -6.82 4.63 -1.63
CA THR A 132 -7.74 3.49 -1.83
C THR A 132 -9.00 3.64 -1.00
N THR A 133 -10.15 3.61 -1.67
CA THR A 133 -11.47 3.60 -1.01
C THR A 133 -11.74 2.23 -0.43
N MET A 134 -12.18 2.20 0.83
CA MET A 134 -12.56 0.98 1.52
C MET A 134 -14.08 0.86 1.48
N ASP A 135 -14.61 -0.21 0.90
CA ASP A 135 -16.03 -0.50 1.00
C ASP A 135 -16.37 -0.88 2.44
N SER A 136 -17.08 0.00 3.13
CA SER A 136 -17.53 -0.19 4.52
C SER A 136 -18.98 -0.66 4.62
N SER A 137 -19.68 -0.81 3.48
CA SER A 137 -21.04 -1.31 3.43
C SER A 137 -21.10 -2.82 3.72
N SER A 138 -20.00 -3.53 3.44
CA SER A 138 -19.85 -4.93 3.79
C SER A 138 -19.46 -5.08 5.27
N PRO A 139 -20.02 -6.07 6.01
CA PRO A 139 -19.58 -6.40 7.36
C PRO A 139 -18.18 -7.02 7.32
N ASN A 140 -17.19 -6.17 7.07
CA ASN A 140 -15.78 -6.53 7.00
C ASN A 140 -15.31 -6.74 8.44
N LEU A 141 -15.42 -7.98 8.91
CA LEU A 141 -15.08 -8.36 10.28
C LEU A 141 -13.65 -7.97 10.66
N TRP A 142 -12.73 -7.93 9.71
CA TRP A 142 -11.34 -7.57 9.95
C TRP A 142 -11.12 -6.09 10.27
N LEU A 143 -12.06 -5.20 9.94
CA LEU A 143 -11.95 -3.77 10.29
C LEU A 143 -11.94 -3.55 11.82
N THR A 144 -12.52 -4.47 12.58
CA THR A 144 -12.53 -4.38 14.06
C THR A 144 -11.14 -4.62 14.66
N ASN A 145 -10.20 -5.17 13.89
CA ASN A 145 -8.84 -5.45 14.33
C ASN A 145 -7.89 -4.27 14.03
N ILE A 146 -8.33 -3.29 13.24
CA ILE A 146 -7.54 -2.11 12.87
C ILE A 146 -7.35 -1.22 14.10
N ARG A 147 -6.09 -0.93 14.42
CA ARG A 147 -5.65 -0.04 15.49
C ARG A 147 -5.14 1.29 14.96
N GLU A 148 -4.66 1.30 13.72
CA GLU A 148 -4.17 2.47 13.03
C GLU A 148 -4.79 2.52 11.64
N PHE A 149 -5.49 3.62 11.36
CA PHE A 149 -6.23 3.82 10.13
C PHE A 149 -5.91 5.19 9.54
N SER A 150 -5.49 5.21 8.28
CA SER A 150 -5.31 6.42 7.49
C SER A 150 -5.82 6.18 6.07
N ALA A 151 -6.87 6.90 5.71
CA ALA A 151 -7.42 6.97 4.36
C ALA A 151 -7.51 8.44 3.93
N HIS A 152 -7.38 8.72 2.64
CA HIS A 152 -7.55 10.04 2.06
C HIS A 152 -8.84 10.06 1.25
N GLY A 153 -9.58 11.16 1.35
CA GLY A 153 -10.89 11.33 0.74
C GLY A 153 -12.01 11.43 1.78
N PRO A 154 -13.18 11.96 1.40
CA PRO A 154 -14.32 12.07 2.29
C PRO A 154 -14.78 10.66 2.68
N LEU A 155 -14.44 10.23 3.89
CA LEU A 155 -15.03 9.05 4.51
C LEU A 155 -16.40 9.48 5.06
N PRO A 156 -17.51 8.89 4.61
CA PRO A 156 -18.81 9.20 5.19
C PRO A 156 -18.78 8.97 6.70
N VAL A 157 -19.30 9.95 7.46
CA VAL A 157 -19.19 9.98 8.92
C VAL A 157 -19.78 8.71 9.55
N ASP A 158 -20.82 8.14 8.97
CA ASP A 158 -21.43 6.89 9.42
C ASP A 158 -20.47 5.69 9.29
N GLN A 159 -19.58 5.70 8.30
CA GLN A 159 -18.56 4.67 8.12
C GLN A 159 -17.45 4.81 9.14
N LEU A 160 -17.01 6.05 9.40
CA LEU A 160 -16.05 6.36 10.48
C LEU A 160 -16.62 5.93 11.84
N LEU A 161 -17.86 6.32 12.14
CA LEU A 161 -18.52 5.98 13.39
C LEU A 161 -18.71 4.46 13.55
N ARG A 162 -19.08 3.73 12.49
CA ARG A 162 -19.17 2.25 12.53
C ARG A 162 -17.81 1.60 12.79
N ALA A 163 -16.73 2.13 12.24
CA ALA A 163 -15.38 1.64 12.53
C ALA A 163 -15.01 1.90 14.00
N CYS A 164 -15.25 3.12 14.51
CA CYS A 164 -14.95 3.50 15.89
C CYS A 164 -15.80 2.73 16.93
N LEU A 165 -17.10 2.56 16.68
CA LEU A 165 -18.01 1.86 17.60
C LEU A 165 -17.66 0.37 17.76
N ARG A 166 -17.04 -0.24 16.76
CA ARG A 166 -16.57 -1.64 16.82
C ARG A 166 -15.21 -1.81 17.51
N CYS A 167 -14.46 -0.73 17.71
CA CYS A 167 -13.17 -0.75 18.41
C CYS A 167 -13.29 -0.67 19.95
N HIS A 168 -14.47 -0.35 20.46
CA HIS A 168 -14.77 -0.40 21.89
C HIS A 168 -15.64 -1.62 22.21
N PRO A 169 -15.07 -2.75 22.65
CA PRO A 169 -15.87 -3.68 23.44
C PRO A 169 -16.26 -2.91 24.70
N SER A 170 -17.55 -2.64 24.86
CA SER A 170 -18.08 -2.23 26.16
C SER A 170 -17.58 -3.27 27.17
N LYS A 171 -16.84 -2.81 28.17
CA LYS A 171 -16.59 -3.62 29.36
C LYS A 171 -17.97 -3.85 29.98
N SER A 172 -18.60 -4.97 29.66
CA SER A 172 -19.71 -5.50 30.43
C SER A 172 -19.11 -5.99 31.74
N SER A 173 -19.04 -5.09 32.71
CA SER A 173 -18.86 -5.45 34.11
C SER A 173 -20.00 -6.37 34.54
N ALA A 174 -19.60 -7.42 35.27
CA ALA A 174 -20.42 -8.45 35.89
C ALA A 174 -21.49 -7.89 36.83
#